data_AF-A0A7W8FDB6-F1
#
_entry.id   AF-A0A7W8FDB6-F1
#
_cell.length_a   1.000
_cell.length_b   1.000
_cell.length_c   1.000
_cell.angle_alpha   90.00
_cell.angle_beta   90.00
_cell.angle_gamma   90.00
#
_symmetry.space_group_name_H-M   'P 1'
#
loop_
_entity.id
_entity.type
_entity.pdbx_description
1 polymer ?
#
loop_
_entity_poly.entity_id
_entity_poly.type
_entity_poly.pdbx_seq_one_letter_code
_entity_poly.pdbx_strand_id
1 'polypeptide(L)'
;MEAAATAPDQGAAEAGSRGALSQLIQDANDRGLSYAKMSARAVDPDTGTRLSKPYLQRLVTNPPTNAPSPLQMKALSNALGVSLRRVKAAAAEQWLEYEATELAGYNDEVRIIVGHLAGMPEAELRRWRAMIEADERARREND
;
A
#
# COMPACT_ATOMS: atom_id res chain seq x y z
N MET A 1 57.40 -13.00 5.41
CA MET A 1 56.32 -13.69 4.70
C MET A 1 55.32 -14.10 5.76
N GLU A 2 54.26 -13.30 5.94
CA GLU A 2 53.24 -13.54 6.94
C GLU A 2 51.89 -13.10 6.34
N ALA A 3 50.87 -13.90 6.60
CA ALA A 3 49.71 -14.12 5.76
C ALA A 3 48.71 -12.95 5.74
N ALA A 4 48.09 -12.74 4.57
CA ALA A 4 46.97 -11.84 4.38
C ALA A 4 45.73 -12.36 5.13
N ALA A 5 45.21 -11.57 6.06
CA ALA A 5 43.92 -11.82 6.69
C ALA A 5 42.80 -11.53 5.67
N THR A 6 42.13 -12.59 5.23
CA THR A 6 40.88 -12.54 4.47
C THR A 6 39.81 -11.85 5.31
N ALA A 7 39.31 -10.71 4.82
CA ALA A 7 38.12 -10.07 5.37
C ALA A 7 36.91 -11.01 5.21
N PRO A 8 36.02 -11.11 6.21
CA PRO A 8 34.85 -11.96 6.11
C PRO A 8 33.92 -11.45 5.01
N ASP A 9 33.53 -12.40 4.16
CA ASP A 9 32.40 -12.38 3.25
C ASP A 9 31.21 -11.69 3.94
N GLN A 10 30.86 -10.48 3.48
CA GLN A 10 29.66 -9.78 3.92
C GLN A 10 28.45 -10.49 3.32
N GLY A 11 28.08 -11.58 3.98
CA GLY A 11 26.89 -12.33 3.73
C GLY A 11 25.65 -11.44 3.82
N ALA A 12 24.74 -11.72 2.89
CA ALA A 12 23.34 -11.34 2.92
C ALA A 12 23.08 -9.84 3.02
N ALA A 13 23.13 -9.17 1.86
CA ALA A 13 22.21 -8.07 1.62
C ALA A 13 20.82 -8.51 2.10
N GLU A 14 20.31 -7.83 3.13
CA GLU A 14 18.91 -7.94 3.53
C GLU A 14 18.08 -7.90 2.25
N ALA A 15 17.33 -8.97 1.99
CA ALA A 15 16.45 -9.03 0.83
C ALA A 15 15.45 -7.89 0.99
N GLY A 16 15.76 -6.74 0.39
CA GLY A 16 15.01 -5.51 0.55
C GLY A 16 13.54 -5.81 0.38
N SER A 17 12.74 -5.40 1.37
CA SER A 17 11.29 -5.53 1.34
C SER A 17 10.80 -5.15 -0.06
N ARG A 18 10.23 -6.11 -0.77
CA ARG A 18 9.71 -5.92 -2.12
C ARG A 18 8.67 -4.79 -2.05
N GLY A 19 8.79 -3.78 -2.90
CA GLY A 19 7.90 -2.61 -2.87
C GLY A 19 6.42 -2.97 -2.90
N ALA A 20 5.57 -2.13 -2.31
CA ALA A 20 4.17 -2.48 -2.01
C ALA A 20 3.34 -2.97 -3.22
N LEU A 21 3.47 -2.33 -4.39
CA LEU A 21 2.76 -2.79 -5.60
C LEU A 21 3.34 -4.11 -6.12
N SER A 22 4.66 -4.25 -6.11
CA SER A 22 5.34 -5.51 -6.44
C SER A 22 4.87 -6.65 -5.53
N GLN A 23 4.71 -6.38 -4.22
CA GLN A 23 4.22 -7.36 -3.25
C GLN A 23 2.75 -7.71 -3.52
N LEU A 24 1.91 -6.72 -3.81
CA LEU A 24 0.50 -6.94 -4.14
C LEU A 24 0.32 -7.89 -5.34
N ILE A 25 1.16 -7.74 -6.37
CA ILE A 25 1.17 -8.63 -7.54
C ILE A 25 1.68 -10.02 -7.15
N GLN A 26 2.78 -10.10 -6.38
CA GLN A 26 3.36 -11.35 -5.92
C GLN A 26 2.36 -12.17 -5.08
N ASP A 27 1.66 -11.54 -4.13
CA ASP A 27 0.66 -12.17 -3.27
C ASP A 27 -0.49 -12.78 -4.08
N ALA A 28 -0.92 -12.12 -5.16
CA ALA A 28 -1.95 -12.66 -6.03
C ALA A 28 -1.44 -13.90 -6.78
N ASN A 29 -0.18 -13.90 -7.22
CA ASN A 29 0.44 -15.06 -7.85
C ASN A 29 0.58 -16.23 -6.87
N ASP A 30 1.00 -15.96 -5.63
CA ASP A 30 1.18 -16.97 -4.58
C ASP A 30 -0.15 -17.58 -4.13
N ARG A 31 -1.26 -16.84 -4.28
CA ARG A 31 -2.63 -17.36 -4.13
C ARG A 31 -3.17 -18.11 -5.36
N GLY A 32 -2.31 -18.41 -6.34
CA GLY A 32 -2.64 -19.23 -7.51
C GLY A 32 -3.15 -18.46 -8.73
N LEU A 33 -3.18 -17.12 -8.70
CA LEU A 33 -3.49 -16.32 -9.89
C LEU A 33 -2.21 -16.14 -10.71
N SER A 34 -1.93 -17.09 -11.61
CA SER A 34 -0.70 -17.01 -12.42
C SER A 34 -0.61 -15.72 -13.24
N TYR A 35 0.61 -15.25 -13.51
CA TYR A 35 0.84 -14.07 -14.36
C TYR A 35 0.17 -14.13 -15.74
N ALA A 36 -0.01 -15.33 -16.30
CA ALA A 36 -0.76 -15.51 -17.55
C ALA A 36 -2.25 -15.17 -17.38
N LYS A 37 -2.88 -15.64 -16.29
CA LYS A 37 -4.27 -15.33 -15.95
C LYS A 37 -4.44 -13.84 -15.59
N MET A 38 -3.49 -13.27 -14.86
CA MET A 38 -3.47 -11.83 -14.57
C MET A 38 -3.42 -11.02 -15.87
N SER A 39 -2.50 -11.34 -16.78
CA SER A 39 -2.35 -10.62 -18.06
C SER A 39 -3.61 -10.69 -18.93
N ALA A 40 -4.29 -11.84 -18.95
CA ALA A 40 -5.57 -11.98 -19.66
C ALA A 40 -6.67 -11.07 -19.10
N ARG A 41 -6.63 -10.76 -17.80
CA ARG A 41 -7.57 -9.86 -17.11
C ARG A 41 -7.10 -8.41 -17.05
N ALA A 42 -5.83 -8.15 -17.30
CA ALA A 42 -5.21 -6.85 -17.15
C ALA A 42 -5.55 -5.93 -18.32
N VAL A 43 -6.82 -5.55 -18.41
CA VAL A 43 -7.40 -4.71 -19.43
C VAL A 43 -8.12 -3.56 -18.73
N ASP A 44 -7.80 -2.32 -19.10
CA ASP A 44 -8.62 -1.16 -18.74
C ASP A 44 -9.91 -1.17 -19.58
N PRO A 45 -11.12 -1.24 -18.98
CA PRO A 45 -12.38 -1.35 -19.73
C PRO A 45 -12.67 -0.11 -20.57
N ASP A 46 -12.18 1.06 -20.13
CA ASP A 46 -12.49 2.33 -20.79
C ASP A 46 -11.66 2.51 -22.07
N THR A 47 -10.36 2.17 -22.01
CA THR A 47 -9.42 2.45 -23.11
C THR A 47 -8.93 1.20 -23.85
N GLY A 48 -9.19 0.01 -23.31
CA GLY A 48 -8.64 -1.25 -23.81
C GLY A 48 -7.14 -1.43 -23.53
N THR A 49 -6.51 -0.56 -22.74
CA THR A 49 -5.08 -0.68 -22.36
C THR A 49 -4.82 -2.03 -21.73
N ARG A 50 -3.90 -2.82 -22.30
CA ARG A 50 -3.57 -4.18 -21.84
C ARG A 50 -2.19 -4.26 -21.23
N LEU A 51 -2.04 -5.05 -20.17
CA LEU A 51 -0.73 -5.39 -19.60
C LEU A 51 -0.33 -6.80 -19.98
N SER A 52 0.91 -6.93 -20.46
CA SER A 52 1.48 -8.22 -20.83
C SER A 52 2.01 -8.98 -19.61
N LYS A 53 2.04 -10.31 -19.70
CA LYS A 53 2.69 -11.18 -18.69
C LYS A 53 4.13 -10.73 -18.36
N PRO A 54 5.01 -10.47 -19.34
CA PRO A 54 6.37 -9.99 -19.06
C PRO A 54 6.40 -8.67 -18.27
N TYR A 55 5.45 -7.76 -18.55
CA TYR A 55 5.36 -6.51 -17.82
C TYR A 55 5.00 -6.74 -16.34
N LEU A 56 4.03 -7.61 -16.06
CA LEU A 56 3.63 -7.97 -14.69
C LEU A 56 4.77 -8.66 -13.92
N GLN A 57 5.50 -9.58 -14.57
CA GLN A 57 6.66 -10.23 -13.98
C GLN A 57 7.77 -9.21 -13.67
N ARG A 58 8.04 -8.28 -14.60
CA ARG A 58 9.03 -7.22 -14.41
C ARG A 58 8.68 -6.32 -13.24
N LEU A 59 7.40 -5.97 -13.05
CA LEU A 59 6.96 -5.20 -11.89
C LEU A 59 7.29 -5.88 -10.55
N VAL A 60 7.51 -7.19 -10.51
CA VAL A 60 7.81 -7.93 -9.29
C VAL A 60 9.31 -8.19 -9.11
N THR A 61 10.02 -8.46 -10.20
CA THR A 61 11.43 -8.87 -10.17
C THR A 61 12.41 -7.71 -10.34
N ASN A 62 12.07 -6.72 -11.16
CA ASN A 62 12.88 -5.55 -11.42
C ASN A 62 11.98 -4.37 -11.82
N PRO A 63 11.32 -3.74 -10.82
CA PRO A 63 10.36 -2.67 -11.08
C PRO A 63 11.02 -1.52 -11.86
N PRO A 64 10.34 -0.94 -12.85
CA PRO A 64 10.86 0.23 -13.57
C PRO A 64 11.00 1.43 -12.63
N THR A 65 11.92 2.35 -12.97
CA THR A 65 12.12 3.61 -12.24
C THR A 65 10.85 4.47 -12.17
N ASN A 66 10.00 4.40 -13.20
CA ASN A 66 8.76 5.14 -13.25
C ASN A 66 7.57 4.27 -12.85
N ALA A 67 6.67 4.85 -12.05
CA ALA A 67 5.42 4.20 -11.67
C ALA A 67 4.55 3.86 -12.90
N PRO A 68 3.71 2.81 -12.83
CA PRO A 68 2.71 2.55 -13.84
C PRO A 68 1.81 3.77 -14.09
N SER A 69 1.42 4.01 -15.34
CA SER A 69 0.50 5.11 -15.67
C SER A 69 -0.90 4.89 -15.08
N PRO A 70 -1.76 5.92 -15.00
CA PRO A 70 -3.13 5.77 -14.50
C PRO A 70 -3.95 4.69 -15.23
N LEU A 71 -3.77 4.56 -16.55
CA LEU A 71 -4.44 3.53 -17.35
C LEU A 71 -3.89 2.13 -17.03
N GLN A 72 -2.58 2.01 -16.80
CA GLN A 72 -1.97 0.75 -16.37
C GLN A 72 -2.44 0.36 -14.96
N MET A 73 -2.62 1.33 -14.05
CA MET A 73 -3.16 1.08 -12.71
C MET A 73 -4.62 0.61 -12.74
N LYS A 74 -5.45 1.12 -13.67
CA LYS A 74 -6.81 0.57 -13.90
C LYS A 74 -6.76 -0.88 -14.39
N ALA A 75 -5.89 -1.17 -15.36
CA ALA A 75 -5.69 -2.53 -15.84
C ALA A 75 -5.21 -3.47 -14.72
N LEU A 76 -4.31 -3.01 -13.84
CA LEU A 76 -3.86 -3.76 -12.65
C LEU A 76 -5.01 -4.02 -11.66
N SER A 77 -5.87 -3.04 -11.40
CA SER A 77 -7.05 -3.20 -10.54
C SER A 77 -7.94 -4.35 -11.01
N ASN A 78 -8.19 -4.43 -12.32
CA ASN A 78 -8.97 -5.52 -12.92
C ASN A 78 -8.23 -6.86 -12.91
N ALA A 79 -6.93 -6.85 -13.18
CA ALA A 79 -6.11 -8.05 -13.16
C ALA A 79 -6.13 -8.74 -11.80
N LEU A 80 -5.99 -7.94 -10.74
CA LEU A 80 -5.81 -8.39 -9.36
C LEU A 80 -7.14 -8.54 -8.61
N GLY A 81 -8.25 -7.99 -9.14
CA GLY A 81 -9.55 -8.03 -8.48
C GLY A 81 -9.61 -7.19 -7.20
N VAL A 82 -8.83 -6.11 -7.13
CA VAL A 82 -8.77 -5.18 -6.00
C VAL A 82 -9.13 -3.77 -6.44
N SER A 83 -9.51 -2.90 -5.51
CA SER A 83 -9.92 -1.52 -5.85
C SER A 83 -8.78 -0.73 -6.48
N LEU A 84 -9.11 0.17 -7.43
CA LEU A 84 -8.15 1.09 -8.03
C LEU A 84 -7.44 1.94 -6.97
N ARG A 85 -8.14 2.30 -5.89
CA ARG A 85 -7.56 3.02 -4.76
C ARG A 85 -6.39 2.24 -4.14
N ARG A 86 -6.57 0.94 -3.89
CA ARG A 86 -5.52 0.08 -3.32
C ARG A 86 -4.29 -0.03 -4.22
N VAL A 87 -4.50 -0.16 -5.53
CA VAL A 87 -3.40 -0.17 -6.51
C VAL A 87 -2.64 1.15 -6.52
N LYS A 88 -3.37 2.28 -6.50
CA LYS A 88 -2.76 3.62 -6.45
C LYS A 88 -1.98 3.86 -5.16
N ALA A 89 -2.50 3.43 -4.02
CA ALA A 89 -1.81 3.54 -2.73
C ALA A 89 -0.51 2.74 -2.74
N ALA A 90 -0.55 1.47 -3.16
CA ALA A 90 0.64 0.63 -3.27
C ALA A 90 1.68 1.19 -4.26
N ALA A 91 1.24 1.83 -5.35
CA ALA A 91 2.13 2.51 -6.28
C ALA A 91 2.72 3.80 -5.69
N ALA A 92 1.94 4.57 -4.92
CA ALA A 92 2.43 5.78 -4.26
C ALA A 92 3.49 5.44 -3.19
N GLU A 93 3.24 4.41 -2.39
CA GLU A 93 4.19 3.92 -1.39
C GLU A 93 5.50 3.47 -2.07
N GLN A 94 5.42 2.68 -3.14
CA GLN A 94 6.61 2.12 -3.78
C GLN A 94 7.45 3.13 -4.57
N TRP A 95 6.85 4.12 -5.24
CA TRP A 95 7.60 5.06 -6.10
C TRP A 95 7.77 6.45 -5.50
N LEU A 96 6.95 6.84 -4.54
CA LEU A 96 6.97 8.18 -3.96
C LEU A 96 7.28 8.16 -2.46
N GLU A 97 7.50 6.97 -1.88
CA GLU A 97 7.61 6.77 -0.43
C GLU A 97 6.42 7.41 0.31
N TYR A 98 5.28 7.53 -0.38
CA TYR A 98 4.10 8.17 0.15
C TYR A 98 3.20 7.09 0.75
N GLU A 99 3.28 6.94 2.06
CA GLU A 99 2.28 6.19 2.81
C GLU A 99 0.97 6.98 2.81
N ALA A 100 0.01 6.51 2.03
CA ALA A 100 -1.36 6.97 2.21
C ALA A 100 -1.78 6.57 3.62
N THR A 101 -1.85 7.54 4.54
CA THR A 101 -2.39 7.33 5.88
C THR A 101 -3.91 7.14 5.73
N GLU A 102 -4.32 5.95 5.28
CA GLU A 102 -5.70 5.56 5.43
C GLU A 102 -6.00 5.55 6.92
N LEU A 103 -7.18 6.04 7.29
CA LEU A 103 -7.87 5.66 8.53
C LEU A 103 -8.26 4.16 8.50
N ALA A 104 -7.39 3.29 7.97
CA ALA A 104 -7.56 1.85 7.89
C ALA A 104 -7.14 1.27 9.23
N GLY A 105 -8.11 0.70 9.96
CA GLY A 105 -7.97 0.27 11.35
C GLY A 105 -9.10 0.82 12.24
N TYR A 106 -9.78 1.85 11.78
CA TYR A 106 -10.98 2.38 12.42
C TYR A 106 -12.22 1.60 11.97
N ASN A 107 -13.02 1.16 12.95
CA ASN A 107 -14.35 0.61 12.69
C ASN A 107 -15.28 1.70 12.12
N ASP A 108 -16.46 1.30 11.65
CA ASP A 108 -17.38 2.23 11.00
C ASP A 108 -17.80 3.39 11.91
N GLU A 109 -17.86 3.17 13.22
CA GLU A 109 -18.18 4.21 14.21
C GLU A 109 -17.13 5.31 14.24
N VAL A 110 -15.84 4.95 14.29
CA VAL A 110 -14.78 5.95 14.31
C VAL A 110 -14.71 6.71 12.98
N ARG A 111 -15.06 6.07 11.85
CA ARG A 111 -15.16 6.76 10.57
C ARG A 111 -16.28 7.81 10.56
N ILE A 112 -17.43 7.49 11.16
CA ILE A 112 -18.54 8.43 11.31
C ILE A 112 -18.10 9.62 12.18
N ILE A 113 -17.42 9.37 13.29
CA ILE A 113 -16.91 10.43 14.19
C ILE A 113 -15.92 11.33 13.46
N VAL A 114 -14.90 10.78 12.80
CA VAL A 114 -13.91 11.56 12.07
C VAL A 114 -14.55 12.33 10.91
N GLY A 115 -15.51 11.71 10.20
CA GLY A 115 -16.27 12.37 9.15
C GLY A 115 -17.12 13.54 9.65
N HIS A 116 -17.68 13.44 10.86
CA HIS A 116 -18.44 14.52 11.49
C HIS A 116 -17.54 15.68 11.93
N LEU A 117 -16.37 15.38 12.48
CA LEU A 117 -15.40 16.38 12.91
C LEU A 117 -14.71 17.08 11.74
N ALA A 118 -14.66 16.45 10.57
CA ALA A 118 -14.05 17.01 9.38
C ALA A 118 -14.76 18.31 8.94
N GLY A 119 -14.00 19.42 8.90
CA GLY A 119 -14.50 20.73 8.49
C GLY A 119 -15.02 21.60 9.64
N MET A 120 -15.00 21.11 10.88
CA MET A 120 -15.31 21.93 12.05
C MET A 120 -14.21 22.97 12.33
N PRO A 121 -14.55 24.15 12.90
CA PRO A 121 -13.57 25.10 13.38
C PRO A 121 -12.66 24.52 14.46
N GLU A 122 -11.40 24.96 14.51
CA GLU A 122 -10.40 24.45 15.47
C GLU A 122 -10.85 24.59 16.93
N ALA A 123 -11.55 25.68 17.26
CA ALA A 123 -12.11 25.89 18.60
C ALA A 123 -13.12 24.78 18.98
N GLU A 124 -13.86 24.26 18.01
CA GLU A 124 -14.83 23.20 18.21
C GLU A 124 -14.17 21.84 18.34
N LEU A 125 -13.15 21.56 17.52
CA LEU A 125 -12.30 20.37 17.65
C LEU A 125 -11.64 20.29 19.03
N ARG A 126 -11.15 21.43 19.57
CA ARG A 126 -10.59 21.49 20.92
C ARG A 126 -11.59 21.13 22.01
N ARG A 127 -12.87 21.53 21.86
CA ARG A 127 -13.94 21.15 22.79
C ARG A 127 -14.19 19.64 22.75
N TRP A 128 -14.30 19.06 21.56
CA TRP A 128 -14.47 17.61 21.39
C TRP A 128 -13.32 16.82 22.00
N ARG A 129 -12.08 17.24 21.77
CA ARG A 129 -10.90 16.63 22.38
C ARG A 129 -10.96 16.65 23.92
N ALA A 130 -11.27 17.81 24.50
CA ALA A 130 -11.35 17.94 25.96
C ALA A 130 -12.44 17.06 26.58
N MET A 131 -13.56 16.84 25.87
CA MET A 131 -14.63 15.95 26.32
C MET A 131 -14.19 14.47 26.33
N ILE A 132 -13.49 14.02 25.28
CA ILE A 132 -12.93 12.66 25.20
C ILE A 132 -11.92 12.44 26.33
N GLU A 133 -10.99 13.38 26.52
CA GLU A 133 -9.98 13.31 27.58
C GLU A 133 -10.60 13.35 29.00
N ALA A 134 -11.76 14.00 29.16
CA ALA A 134 -12.50 14.00 30.43
C ALA A 134 -13.16 12.64 30.71
N ASP A 135 -13.79 12.02 29.70
CA ASP A 135 -14.38 10.68 29.82
C ASP A 135 -13.32 9.62 30.14
N GLU A 136 -12.16 9.67 29.48
CA GLU A 136 -11.04 8.76 29.76
C GLU A 136 -10.45 8.93 31.17
N ARG A 137 -10.44 10.15 31.71
CA ARG A 137 -10.04 10.39 33.10
C ARG A 137 -11.06 9.82 34.08
N ALA A 138 -12.35 10.08 33.84
CA ALA A 138 -13.42 9.56 34.69
C ALA A 138 -13.45 8.04 34.75
N ARG A 139 -13.16 7.33 33.64
CA ARG A 139 -13.08 5.86 33.63
C ARG A 139 -11.89 5.36 34.45
N ARG A 140 -10.72 5.96 34.30
CA ARG A 140 -9.51 5.60 35.05
C ARG A 140 -9.62 5.83 36.56
N GLU A 141 -10.47 6.76 37.00
CA GLU A 141 -10.72 7.02 38.41
C GLU A 141 -11.76 6.07 39.03
N ASN A 142 -12.54 5.36 38.20
CA ASN A 142 -13.58 4.43 38.62
C ASN A 142 -13.19 2.95 38.50
N ASP A 143 -12.02 2.66 37.93
CA ASP A 143 -11.36 1.34 37.87
C ASP A 143 -10.33 1.19 39.01
#